data_AF-A0A7D5HVR3-F1
#
_entry.id   AF-A0A7D5HVR3-F1
#
_cell.length_a   1.000
_cell.length_b   1.000
_cell.length_c   1.000
_cell.angle_alpha   90.00
_cell.angle_beta   90.00
_cell.angle_gamma   90.00
#
_symmetry.space_group_name_H-M   'P 1'
#
loop_
_entity.id
_entity.type
_entity.pdbx_description
1 polymer ?
#
loop_
_entity_poly.entity_id
_entity_poly.type
_entity_poly.pdbx_seq_one_letter_code
_entity_poly.pdbx_strand_id
1 'polypeptide(L)'
;MHALHDAVAPAFLGGVPGGMELLVVLLVAVVLFGIPVLLLLGGGGYLLARGAQEDERIAELESEVEALRDQLSESDRDAAEHDDATGRGDDADENDGDRER
;
A
#
# COMPACT_ATOMS: atom_id res chain seq x y z
N MET A 1 -12.08 76.17 -17.03
CA MET A 1 -12.80 75.11 -16.30
C MET A 1 -12.78 73.87 -17.16
N HIS A 2 -12.34 72.74 -16.59
CA HIS A 2 -12.59 71.34 -17.00
C HIS A 2 -12.19 70.91 -18.42
N ALA A 3 -11.56 69.76 -18.68
CA ALA A 3 -11.04 68.69 -17.84
C ALA A 3 -10.02 67.97 -18.74
N LEU A 4 -8.78 67.83 -18.26
CA LEU A 4 -7.74 67.06 -18.94
C LEU A 4 -7.39 65.83 -18.09
N HIS A 5 -8.40 65.14 -17.56
CA HIS A 5 -8.25 64.12 -16.52
C HIS A 5 -8.91 62.78 -16.81
N ASP A 6 -9.05 62.38 -18.07
CA ASP A 6 -9.33 60.97 -18.39
C ASP A 6 -8.22 60.39 -19.26
N ALA A 7 -6.98 60.50 -18.76
CA ALA A 7 -5.92 59.61 -19.18
C ALA A 7 -6.07 58.32 -18.36
N VAL A 8 -6.97 57.44 -18.78
CA VAL A 8 -6.95 56.03 -18.37
C VAL A 8 -5.63 55.48 -18.92
N ALA A 9 -4.61 55.46 -18.08
CA ALA A 9 -3.33 54.86 -18.42
C ALA A 9 -3.59 53.40 -18.87
N PRO A 10 -2.94 52.93 -19.94
CA PRO A 10 -3.12 51.55 -20.38
C PRO A 10 -2.72 50.60 -19.23
N ALA A 11 -3.63 49.71 -18.84
CA ALA A 11 -3.48 48.72 -17.76
C ALA A 11 -2.32 47.71 -17.95
N PHE A 12 -1.56 47.84 -19.04
CA PHE A 12 -0.49 46.94 -19.43
C PHE A 12 0.75 47.75 -19.82
N LEU A 13 1.41 48.39 -18.85
CA LEU A 13 2.77 48.89 -19.04
C LEU A 13 3.72 47.69 -19.13
N GLY A 14 4.16 47.33 -20.34
CA GLY A 14 5.30 46.43 -20.53
C GLY A 14 4.99 44.92 -20.42
N GLY A 15 3.75 44.50 -20.65
CA GLY A 15 3.38 43.08 -20.72
C GLY A 15 3.29 42.36 -19.37
N VAL A 16 3.68 43.02 -18.27
CA VAL A 16 3.49 42.51 -16.92
C VAL A 16 2.35 43.30 -16.26
N PRO A 17 1.22 42.64 -15.94
CA PRO A 17 0.07 43.29 -15.31
C PRO A 17 0.43 43.88 -13.94
N GLY A 18 -0.14 45.05 -13.63
CA GLY A 18 0.06 45.78 -12.38
C GLY A 18 -0.68 45.17 -11.18
N GLY A 19 -0.62 45.87 -10.03
CA GLY A 19 -1.06 45.35 -8.74
C GLY A 19 -2.54 44.94 -8.66
N MET A 20 -3.46 45.69 -9.28
CA MET A 20 -4.88 45.35 -9.25
C MET A 20 -5.18 44.14 -10.15
N GLU A 21 -4.53 44.06 -11.30
CA GLU A 21 -4.64 42.97 -12.25
C GLU A 21 -4.10 41.67 -11.64
N LEU A 22 -3.02 41.74 -10.86
CA LEU A 22 -2.45 40.58 -10.16
C LEU A 22 -3.41 40.06 -9.09
N LEU A 23 -4.15 40.93 -8.40
CA LEU A 23 -5.22 40.51 -7.48
C LEU A 23 -6.35 39.78 -8.22
N VAL A 24 -6.74 40.24 -9.41
CA VAL A 24 -7.75 39.56 -10.22
C VAL A 24 -7.24 38.21 -10.72
N VAL A 25 -5.99 38.14 -11.21
CA VAL A 25 -5.37 36.89 -11.64
C VAL A 25 -5.24 35.91 -10.48
N LEU A 26 -4.84 36.38 -9.30
CA LEU A 26 -4.78 35.58 -8.08
C LEU A 26 -6.17 35.04 -7.71
N LEU A 27 -7.20 35.89 -7.75
CA LEU A 27 -8.58 35.47 -7.49
C LEU A 27 -9.03 34.38 -8.47
N VAL A 28 -8.79 34.57 -9.77
CA VAL A 28 -9.13 33.58 -10.80
C VAL A 28 -8.34 32.28 -10.59
N ALA A 29 -7.06 32.37 -10.26
CA ALA A 29 -6.23 31.22 -9.97
C ALA A 29 -6.75 30.44 -8.74
N VAL A 30 -7.16 31.13 -7.68
CA VAL A 30 -7.76 30.49 -6.49
C VAL A 30 -9.10 29.83 -6.84
N VAL A 31 -9.93 30.44 -7.68
CA VAL A 31 -11.22 29.83 -8.07
C VAL A 31 -11.00 28.58 -8.94
N LEU A 32 -10.09 28.64 -9.91
CA LEU A 32 -9.84 27.52 -10.83
C LEU A 32 -9.02 26.39 -10.19
N PHE A 33 -7.98 26.75 -9.44
CA PHE A 33 -7.03 25.79 -8.88
C PHE A 33 -7.25 25.53 -7.38
N GLY A 34 -8.10 26.27 -6.69
CA GLY A 34 -8.33 26.10 -5.25
C GLY A 34 -8.80 24.70 -4.91
N ILE A 35 -9.90 24.22 -5.52
CA ILE A 35 -10.43 22.88 -5.27
C ILE A 35 -9.44 21.79 -5.73
N PRO A 36 -8.89 21.80 -6.96
CA PRO A 36 -7.90 20.82 -7.37
C PRO A 36 -6.69 20.73 -6.44
N VAL A 37 -6.14 21.86 -6.00
CA VAL A 37 -5.01 21.92 -5.07
C VAL A 37 -5.41 21.41 -3.69
N LEU A 38 -6.60 21.77 -3.20
CA LEU A 38 -7.12 21.27 -1.92
C LEU A 38 -7.30 19.75 -1.93
N LEU A 39 -7.83 19.20 -3.02
CA LEU A 39 -8.01 17.76 -3.19
C LEU A 39 -6.67 17.04 -3.35
N LEU A 40 -5.68 17.65 -4.00
CA LEU A 40 -4.34 17.09 -4.12
C LEU A 40 -3.64 17.04 -2.74
N LEU A 41 -3.67 18.14 -1.99
CA LEU A 41 -3.07 18.22 -0.65
C LEU A 41 -3.82 17.34 0.36
N GLY A 42 -5.15 17.42 0.38
CA GLY A 42 -5.99 16.69 1.32
C GLY A 42 -6.11 15.20 0.98
N GLY A 43 -6.31 14.89 -0.29
CA GLY A 43 -6.43 13.52 -0.79
C GLY A 43 -5.10 12.77 -0.79
N GLY A 44 -4.00 13.42 -1.17
CA GLY A 44 -2.66 12.83 -1.11
C GLY A 44 -2.24 12.50 0.32
N GLY A 45 -2.50 13.41 1.27
CA GLY A 45 -2.25 13.16 2.69
C GLY A 45 -3.14 12.05 3.27
N TYR A 46 -4.42 12.02 2.89
CA TYR A 46 -5.36 11.00 3.35
C TYR A 46 -5.01 9.59 2.82
N LEU A 47 -4.63 9.46 1.56
CA LEU A 47 -4.21 8.16 1.00
C LEU A 47 -2.91 7.67 1.61
N LEU A 48 -1.95 8.56 1.88
CA LEU A 48 -0.68 8.20 2.51
C LEU A 48 -0.89 7.77 3.97
N ALA A 49 -1.74 8.47 4.72
CA ALA A 49 -2.09 8.10 6.09
C ALA A 49 -2.85 6.76 6.16
N ARG A 50 -3.72 6.50 5.18
CA ARG A 50 -4.45 5.23 5.08
C ARG A 50 -3.54 4.07 4.69
N GLY A 51 -2.63 4.28 3.73
CA GLY A 51 -1.65 3.27 3.34
C GLY A 51 -0.80 2.83 4.54
N ALA A 52 -0.31 3.77 5.35
CA ALA A 52 0.45 3.44 6.56
C ALA A 52 -0.34 2.58 7.57
N GLN A 53 -1.66 2.74 7.68
CA GLN A 53 -2.50 1.89 8.53
C GLN A 53 -2.81 0.53 7.91
N GLU A 54 -2.89 0.44 6.59
CA GLU A 54 -3.08 -0.81 5.86
C GLU A 54 -1.80 -1.64 5.91
N ASP A 55 -0.63 -1.01 5.77
CA ASP A 55 0.69 -1.64 5.86
C ASP A 55 0.96 -2.28 7.23
N GLU A 56 0.59 -1.60 8.33
CA GLU A 56 0.74 -2.14 9.70
C GLU A 56 -0.08 -3.42 9.90
N ARG A 57 -1.32 -3.46 9.36
CA ARG A 57 -2.19 -4.64 9.44
C ARG A 57 -1.69 -5.80 8.58
N ILE A 58 -1.11 -5.48 7.43
CA ILE A 58 -0.53 -6.49 6.54
C ILE A 58 0.71 -7.12 7.19
N ALA A 59 1.58 -6.31 7.81
CA ALA A 59 2.76 -6.81 8.51
C ALA A 59 2.41 -7.74 9.67
N GLU A 60 1.36 -7.45 10.42
CA GLU A 60 0.85 -8.34 11.48
C GLU A 60 0.38 -9.68 10.91
N LEU A 61 -0.42 -9.65 9.83
CA LEU A 61 -0.94 -10.86 9.18
C LEU A 61 0.15 -11.73 8.55
N GLU A 62 1.17 -11.12 7.95
CA GLU A 62 2.32 -11.85 7.41
C GLU A 62 3.09 -12.60 8.51
N SER A 63 3.27 -11.97 9.68
CA SER A 63 3.94 -12.61 10.81
C SER A 63 3.15 -13.80 11.38
N GLU A 64 1.82 -13.70 11.43
CA GLU A 64 0.97 -14.78 11.90
C GLU A 64 0.94 -15.94 10.91
N VAL A 65 0.88 -15.65 9.61
CA VAL A 65 0.93 -16.68 8.54
C VAL A 65 2.25 -17.44 8.56
N GLU A 66 3.38 -16.75 8.77
CA GLU A 66 4.68 -17.40 8.88
C GLU A 66 4.75 -18.33 10.10
N ALA A 67 4.24 -17.88 11.25
CA ALA A 67 4.15 -18.71 12.46
C ALA A 67 3.23 -19.94 12.28
N LEU A 68 2.10 -19.80 11.56
CA LEU A 68 1.21 -20.93 11.26
C LEU A 68 1.87 -21.92 10.28
N ARG A 69 2.62 -21.42 9.31
CA ARG A 69 3.30 -22.24 8.31
C ARG A 69 4.44 -23.05 8.92
N ASP A 70 5.18 -22.46 9.87
CA ASP A 70 6.23 -23.18 10.61
C ASP A 70 5.64 -24.29 11.48
N GLN A 71 4.56 -24.03 12.22
CA GLN A 71 3.86 -25.04 13.02
C GLN A 71 3.33 -26.21 12.17
N LEU A 72 2.79 -25.91 10.98
CA LEU A 72 2.31 -26.93 10.06
C LEU A 72 3.48 -27.75 9.48
N SER A 73 4.59 -27.10 9.12
CA SER A 73 5.78 -27.79 8.63
C SER A 73 6.44 -28.67 9.69
N GLU A 74 6.36 -28.31 10.97
CA GLU A 74 6.85 -29.14 12.07
C GLU A 74 5.94 -30.36 12.29
N SER A 75 4.61 -30.15 12.29
CA SER A 75 3.63 -31.24 12.37
C SER A 75 3.75 -32.26 11.22
N ASP A 76 3.97 -31.79 9.99
CA ASP A 76 4.16 -32.67 8.83
C ASP A 76 5.45 -33.51 8.93
N ARG A 77 6.52 -32.97 9.53
CA ARG A 77 7.78 -33.71 9.76
C ARG A 77 7.60 -34.77 10.85
N ASP A 78 6.94 -34.41 11.95
CA ASP A 78 6.64 -35.35 13.03
C ASP A 78 5.76 -36.51 12.55
N ALA A 79 4.78 -36.21 11.69
CA ALA A 79 3.94 -37.23 11.06
C ALA A 79 4.73 -38.16 10.12
N ALA A 80 5.65 -37.62 9.33
CA ALA A 80 6.50 -38.39 8.43
C ALA A 80 7.51 -39.28 9.19
N GLU A 81 8.05 -38.81 10.31
CA GLU A 81 8.98 -39.58 11.15
C GLU A 81 8.27 -40.74 11.89
N HIS A 82 7.02 -40.53 12.28
CA HIS A 82 6.23 -41.57 12.98
C HIS A 82 5.84 -42.73 12.05
N ASP A 83 5.61 -42.47 10.76
CA ASP A 83 5.21 -43.50 9.78
C ASP A 83 6.37 -44.47 9.45
N ASP A 84 7.61 -43.96 9.38
CA ASP A 84 8.82 -44.74 9.08
C ASP A 84 9.22 -45.68 10.24
N ALA A 85 8.87 -45.32 11.48
CA ALA A 85 9.10 -46.15 12.66
C ALA A 85 8.16 -47.37 12.74
N THR A 86 6.97 -47.30 12.15
CA THR A 86 5.99 -48.41 12.15
C THR A 86 6.11 -49.35 10.94
N GLY A 87 6.86 -48.96 9.90
CA GLY A 87 6.96 -49.72 8.65
C GLY A 87 8.02 -50.82 8.58
N ARG A 88 8.85 -51.02 9.63
CA ARG A 88 10.04 -51.92 9.56
C ARG A 88 9.92 -53.23 10.36
N GLY A 89 8.72 -53.63 10.76
CA GLY A 89 8.52 -54.69 11.76
C GLY A 89 8.03 -56.07 11.30
N ASP A 90 7.63 -56.29 10.04
CA ASP A 90 6.72 -57.42 9.72
C ASP A 90 7.17 -58.41 8.63
N ASP A 91 8.48 -58.57 8.38
CA ASP A 91 9.00 -59.54 7.38
C ASP A 91 9.90 -60.64 7.97
N ALA A 92 9.70 -61.02 9.23
CA ALA A 92 10.55 -62.02 9.87
C ALA A 92 9.77 -63.06 10.70
N ASP A 93 8.91 -63.88 10.06
CA ASP A 93 8.69 -65.25 10.53
C ASP A 93 7.98 -66.14 9.49
N GLU A 94 8.71 -66.65 8.51
CA GLU A 94 8.31 -67.90 7.84
C GLU A 94 9.54 -68.80 7.72
N ASN A 95 10.06 -69.20 8.89
CA ASN A 95 11.01 -70.29 9.00
C ASN A 95 10.28 -71.59 9.40
N ASP A 96 10.64 -72.63 8.66
CA ASP A 96 10.70 -74.02 9.09
C ASP A 96 9.39 -74.82 9.12
N GLY A 97 9.24 -75.60 8.07
CA GLY A 97 8.28 -76.68 7.97
C GLY A 97 8.90 -77.90 7.30
N ASP A 98 10.15 -78.22 7.67
CA ASP A 98 10.75 -79.53 7.48
C ASP A 98 9.78 -80.63 7.98
N ARG A 99 9.14 -81.34 7.05
CA ARG A 99 8.46 -82.62 7.31
C ARG A 99 8.68 -83.56 6.14
N GLU A 100 9.82 -84.22 6.21
CA GLU A 100 9.98 -85.65 5.96
C GLU A 100 8.67 -86.41 5.66
N ARG A 101 8.52 -86.95 4.45
CA ARG A 101 8.16 -88.35 4.15
C ARG A 101 8.05 -88.64 2.65
#